data_AF-A0A517ZM65-F1
#
_entry.id   AF-A0A517ZM65-F1
#
_cell.length_a   1.000
_cell.length_b   1.000
_cell.length_c   1.000
_cell.angle_alpha   90.00
_cell.angle_beta   90.00
_cell.angle_gamma   90.00
#
_symmetry.space_group_name_H-M   'P 1'
#
loop_
_entity.id
_entity.type
_entity.pdbx_description
1 polymer ?
#
loop_
_entity_poly.entity_id
_entity_poly.type
_entity_poly.pdbx_seq_one_letter_code
_entity_poly.pdbx_strand_id
1 'polypeptide(L)'
;MKFKLNLHKIIRKPWAAAIAVLGVCLIHYLTATTVLETTVNVKPHDQPVDPKSMSEIPEAVFDHAFAALDAQRTKAGKPLLDLNAVAQQLSVSFNEENQTLQLRCLSQDAGEAESILNALADGYVENSRQLKSSVALPRIEQLKENNQEAQQQLQAGKTTIAAIKNQMDEESLSETAQMASMERIKSFSAQIVEAKADRLDAENRYHEASQELETGSAVNLVAAQLSTGSAKEIVQAVMSHADLVDELQQLRQTEREYSQYYGARHPRMIEIQSKQAELLRQIDDLSETGSGIQQISTIDQPDQNDRRALLLRTLAMDLRQKQTREDDLQDQWDLEQARIIRHSELQDRLQKAQLETQAAENKLESIKAKIATTTTGHKAHAVILAPASTATEPVSPSFWGHLLWGCLAAVAVGLLSRWAFKDLKQGTASSTTPLSSSTETAETSTQPPLYARRLMRLAKLNRNQEATS
;
A
#
# COMPACT_ATOMS: atom_id res chain seq x y z
N MET A 1 -84.23 -23.93 9.95
CA MET A 1 -85.18 -23.41 10.96
C MET A 1 -85.03 -21.89 11.05
N LYS A 2 -86.07 -21.10 10.75
CA LYS A 2 -86.04 -19.62 10.86
C LYS A 2 -86.63 -19.20 12.21
N PHE A 3 -85.77 -18.83 13.17
CA PHE A 3 -86.21 -18.23 14.43
C PHE A 3 -86.52 -16.74 14.21
N LYS A 4 -87.81 -16.37 14.16
CA LYS A 4 -88.23 -14.96 14.23
C LYS A 4 -88.21 -14.52 15.70
N LEU A 5 -87.10 -13.93 16.13
CA LEU A 5 -87.00 -13.30 17.46
C LEU A 5 -87.74 -11.96 17.42
N ASN A 6 -88.88 -11.86 18.10
CA ASN A 6 -89.62 -10.61 18.27
C ASN A 6 -88.90 -9.71 19.30
N LEU A 7 -87.85 -9.01 18.85
CA LEU A 7 -86.98 -8.16 19.69
C LEU A 7 -87.75 -7.08 20.50
N HIS A 8 -88.89 -6.61 19.99
CA HIS A 8 -89.59 -5.47 20.55
C HIS A 8 -90.20 -5.72 21.95
N LYS A 9 -90.46 -6.99 22.34
CA LYS A 9 -90.96 -7.34 23.68
C LYS A 9 -89.86 -7.57 24.72
N ILE A 10 -88.62 -7.80 24.31
CA ILE A 10 -87.50 -8.14 25.19
C ILE A 10 -86.83 -6.89 25.79
N ILE A 11 -86.99 -5.72 25.16
CA ILE A 11 -86.30 -4.47 25.52
C ILE A 11 -86.85 -3.79 26.80
N ARG A 12 -88.00 -4.20 27.34
CA ARG A 12 -88.57 -3.56 28.56
C ARG A 12 -87.88 -3.95 29.87
N LYS A 13 -86.98 -4.93 29.85
CA LYS A 13 -86.26 -5.38 31.04
C LYS A 13 -84.75 -5.35 30.77
N PRO A 14 -83.98 -4.47 31.45
CA PRO A 14 -82.56 -4.27 31.15
C PRO A 14 -81.71 -5.55 31.28
N TRP A 15 -82.15 -6.50 32.11
CA TRP A 15 -81.48 -7.80 32.24
C TRP A 15 -81.62 -8.71 31.02
N ALA A 16 -82.67 -8.56 30.20
CA ALA A 16 -82.86 -9.41 29.03
C ALA A 16 -81.94 -9.02 27.85
N ALA A 17 -81.57 -7.74 27.75
CA ALA A 17 -80.52 -7.28 26.83
C ALA A 17 -79.14 -7.79 27.25
N ALA A 18 -78.84 -7.79 28.55
CA ALA A 18 -77.59 -8.36 29.08
C ALA A 18 -77.47 -9.86 28.79
N ILE A 19 -78.55 -10.63 28.94
CA ILE A 19 -78.57 -12.07 28.59
C ILE A 19 -78.39 -12.29 27.09
N ALA A 20 -78.99 -11.45 26.23
CA ALA A 20 -78.81 -11.55 24.79
C ALA A 20 -77.37 -11.25 24.36
N VAL A 21 -76.73 -10.23 24.94
CA VAL A 21 -75.32 -9.91 24.71
C VAL A 21 -74.43 -11.04 25.21
N LEU A 22 -74.66 -11.55 26.42
CA LEU A 22 -73.94 -12.71 26.95
C LEU A 22 -74.14 -13.95 26.07
N GLY A 23 -75.34 -14.17 25.54
CA GLY A 23 -75.64 -15.26 24.62
C GLY A 23 -74.89 -15.12 23.29
N VAL A 24 -74.83 -13.92 22.70
CA VAL A 24 -74.06 -13.68 21.47
C VAL A 24 -72.56 -13.77 21.71
N CYS A 25 -72.05 -13.29 22.85
CA CYS A 25 -70.66 -13.45 23.27
C CYS A 25 -70.31 -14.91 23.54
N LEU A 26 -71.21 -15.68 24.17
CA LEU A 26 -71.03 -17.11 24.42
C LEU A 26 -71.08 -17.88 23.11
N ILE A 27 -71.99 -17.55 22.19
CA ILE A 27 -72.02 -18.15 20.85
C ILE A 27 -70.74 -17.80 20.10
N HIS A 28 -70.28 -16.55 20.09
CA HIS A 28 -68.99 -16.18 19.47
C HIS A 28 -67.80 -16.87 20.13
N TYR A 29 -67.84 -17.13 21.43
CA TYR A 29 -66.82 -17.87 22.17
C TYR A 29 -66.87 -19.38 21.88
N LEU A 30 -68.07 -19.94 21.74
CA LEU A 30 -68.30 -21.35 21.38
C LEU A 30 -68.02 -21.61 19.88
N THR A 31 -68.20 -20.60 19.03
CA THR A 31 -67.85 -20.63 17.60
C THR A 31 -66.46 -20.06 17.33
N ALA A 32 -65.75 -19.55 18.34
CA ALA A 32 -64.34 -19.23 18.22
C ALA A 32 -63.64 -20.58 18.04
N THR A 33 -63.36 -20.90 16.78
CA THR A 33 -62.60 -22.08 16.40
C THR A 33 -61.35 -22.12 17.26
N THR A 34 -61.12 -23.25 17.93
CA THR A 34 -59.88 -23.48 18.68
C THR A 34 -58.73 -23.34 17.71
N VAL A 35 -58.05 -22.20 17.77
CA VAL A 35 -56.85 -21.95 16.97
C VAL A 35 -55.69 -22.51 17.78
N LEU A 36 -54.95 -23.42 17.15
CA LEU A 36 -53.74 -23.97 17.71
C LEU A 36 -52.59 -23.05 17.28
N GLU A 37 -51.73 -22.74 18.24
CA GLU A 37 -50.59 -21.88 18.02
C GLU A 37 -49.32 -22.70 18.13
N THR A 38 -48.55 -22.71 17.05
CA THR A 38 -47.25 -23.38 17.03
C THR A 38 -46.17 -22.30 16.88
N THR A 39 -45.03 -22.48 17.54
CA THR A 39 -43.90 -21.54 17.51
C THR A 39 -42.60 -22.24 17.15
N VAL A 40 -41.75 -21.56 16.38
CA VAL A 40 -40.38 -22.00 16.07
C VAL A 40 -39.43 -20.85 16.35
N ASN A 41 -38.34 -21.15 17.05
CA ASN A 41 -37.28 -20.19 17.32
C ASN A 41 -36.08 -20.50 16.43
N VAL A 42 -35.74 -19.55 15.56
CA VAL A 42 -34.55 -19.61 14.71
C VAL A 42 -33.54 -18.61 15.23
N LYS A 43 -32.30 -19.04 15.49
CA LYS A 43 -31.22 -18.13 15.89
C LYS A 43 -30.39 -17.75 14.66
N PRO A 44 -30.39 -16.48 14.22
CA PRO A 44 -29.39 -15.99 13.28
C PRO A 44 -28.03 -15.89 13.97
N HIS A 45 -26.96 -16.10 13.22
CA HIS A 45 -25.62 -16.19 13.79
C HIS A 45 -24.87 -14.84 13.79
N ASP A 46 -24.43 -14.42 14.99
CA ASP A 46 -23.34 -13.51 15.45
C ASP A 46 -23.00 -12.20 14.70
N GLN A 47 -23.83 -11.70 13.78
CA GLN A 47 -23.71 -10.31 13.35
C GLN A 47 -24.89 -9.48 13.85
N PRO A 48 -24.66 -8.23 14.30
CA PRO A 48 -25.73 -7.29 14.60
C PRO A 48 -26.42 -6.96 13.27
N VAL A 49 -27.48 -7.69 12.97
CA VAL A 49 -28.35 -7.40 11.83
C VAL A 49 -29.31 -6.31 12.27
N ASP A 50 -29.53 -5.32 11.39
CA ASP A 50 -30.51 -4.26 11.64
C ASP A 50 -31.88 -4.92 11.90
N PRO A 51 -32.49 -4.73 13.09
CA PRO A 51 -33.73 -5.40 13.46
C PRO A 51 -34.87 -5.12 12.48
N LYS A 52 -34.83 -3.99 11.75
CA LYS A 52 -35.80 -3.67 10.69
C LYS A 52 -35.69 -4.55 9.45
N SER A 53 -34.48 -5.05 9.16
CA SER A 53 -34.26 -5.96 8.03
C SER A 53 -34.63 -7.41 8.36
N MET A 54 -34.82 -7.74 9.64
CA MET A 54 -35.19 -9.08 10.11
C MET A 54 -36.71 -9.29 10.25
N SER A 55 -37.50 -8.22 10.37
CA SER A 55 -38.96 -8.31 10.46
C SER A 55 -39.64 -8.65 9.13
N GLU A 56 -38.94 -8.50 8.01
CA GLU A 56 -39.42 -8.85 6.69
C GLU A 56 -38.75 -10.15 6.25
N ILE A 57 -39.52 -11.25 6.21
CA ILE A 57 -39.06 -12.48 5.57
C ILE A 57 -39.04 -12.23 4.06
N PRO A 58 -37.89 -12.40 3.37
CA PRO A 58 -37.82 -12.21 1.92
C PRO A 58 -38.83 -13.10 1.19
N GLU A 59 -39.47 -12.58 0.15
CA GLU A 59 -40.44 -13.32 -0.68
C GLU A 59 -39.87 -14.67 -1.18
N ALA A 60 -38.58 -14.70 -1.51
CA ALA A 60 -37.86 -15.92 -1.92
C ALA A 60 -37.85 -17.04 -0.85
N VAL A 61 -37.90 -16.71 0.44
CA VAL A 61 -38.03 -17.71 1.53
C VAL A 61 -39.40 -18.38 1.47
N PHE A 62 -40.44 -17.58 1.25
CA PHE A 62 -41.80 -18.10 1.07
C PHE A 62 -41.84 -19.01 -0.16
N ASP A 63 -41.38 -18.53 -1.32
CA ASP A 63 -41.40 -19.34 -2.55
C ASP A 63 -40.72 -20.70 -2.39
N HIS A 64 -39.55 -20.73 -1.74
CA HIS A 64 -38.81 -21.98 -1.50
C HIS A 64 -39.51 -22.90 -0.48
N ALA A 65 -39.97 -22.35 0.64
CA ALA A 65 -40.65 -23.12 1.69
C ALA A 65 -41.98 -23.71 1.18
N PHE A 66 -42.77 -22.92 0.46
CA PHE A 66 -44.07 -23.33 -0.05
C PHE A 66 -43.96 -24.28 -1.25
N ALA A 67 -42.95 -24.14 -2.12
CA ALA A 67 -42.71 -25.13 -3.18
C ALA A 67 -42.44 -26.54 -2.60
N ALA A 68 -41.65 -26.63 -1.53
CA ALA A 68 -41.36 -27.91 -0.86
C ALA A 68 -42.62 -28.50 -0.21
N LEU A 69 -43.43 -27.65 0.42
CA LEU A 69 -44.62 -28.05 1.14
C LEU A 69 -45.78 -28.41 0.21
N ASP A 70 -45.97 -27.68 -0.89
CA ASP A 70 -46.93 -28.00 -1.95
C ASP A 70 -46.57 -29.33 -2.64
N ALA A 71 -45.28 -29.62 -2.84
CA ALA A 71 -44.84 -30.92 -3.34
C ALA A 71 -45.19 -32.08 -2.38
N GLN A 72 -45.07 -31.86 -1.06
CA GLN A 72 -45.48 -32.85 -0.05
C GLN A 72 -47.01 -33.03 -0.02
N ARG A 73 -47.77 -31.94 -0.10
CA ARG A 73 -49.25 -31.96 -0.12
C ARG A 73 -49.80 -32.62 -1.37
N THR A 74 -49.21 -32.35 -2.53
CA THR A 74 -49.58 -32.97 -3.81
C THR A 74 -49.37 -34.48 -3.75
N LYS A 75 -48.25 -34.94 -3.17
CA LYS A 75 -48.00 -36.39 -2.94
C LYS A 75 -49.00 -37.01 -1.96
N ALA A 76 -49.52 -36.23 -1.01
CA ALA A 76 -50.54 -36.66 -0.05
C ALA A 76 -51.98 -36.49 -0.55
N GLY A 77 -52.20 -36.01 -1.78
CA GLY A 77 -53.53 -35.74 -2.34
C GLY A 77 -54.29 -34.58 -1.68
N LYS A 78 -53.58 -33.68 -0.98
CA LYS A 78 -54.16 -32.49 -0.34
C LYS A 78 -54.17 -31.30 -1.30
N PRO A 79 -55.14 -30.38 -1.20
CA PRO A 79 -55.15 -29.15 -2.00
C PRO A 79 -53.94 -28.27 -1.67
N LEU A 80 -53.48 -27.51 -2.68
CA LEU A 80 -52.43 -26.49 -2.54
C LEU A 80 -52.84 -25.46 -1.50
N LEU A 81 -51.87 -24.88 -0.80
CA LEU A 81 -52.13 -23.84 0.18
C LEU A 81 -52.43 -22.50 -0.50
N ASP A 82 -53.41 -21.78 0.05
CA ASP A 82 -53.62 -20.37 -0.31
C ASP A 82 -52.59 -19.51 0.43
N LEU A 83 -51.56 -19.07 -0.29
CA LEU A 83 -50.47 -18.25 0.22
C LEU A 83 -50.96 -17.00 0.96
N ASN A 84 -52.05 -16.37 0.48
CA ASN A 84 -52.59 -15.17 1.12
C ASN A 84 -53.23 -15.48 2.48
N ALA A 85 -53.89 -16.64 2.58
CA ALA A 85 -54.48 -17.08 3.84
C ALA A 85 -53.40 -17.45 4.87
N VAL A 86 -52.32 -18.11 4.43
CA VAL A 86 -51.20 -18.47 5.31
C VAL A 86 -50.42 -17.23 5.75
N ALA A 87 -50.20 -16.26 4.86
CA ALA A 87 -49.54 -15.00 5.19
C ALA A 87 -50.29 -14.19 6.27
N GLN A 88 -51.63 -14.22 6.25
CA GLN A 88 -52.46 -13.58 7.29
C GLN A 88 -52.40 -14.30 8.65
N GLN A 89 -52.04 -15.59 8.65
CA GLN A 89 -51.96 -16.44 9.84
C GLN A 89 -50.55 -16.54 10.43
N LEU A 90 -49.53 -16.09 9.69
CA LEU A 90 -48.15 -16.06 10.11
C LEU A 90 -47.83 -14.73 10.80
N SER A 91 -47.19 -14.81 11.96
CA SER A 91 -46.59 -13.66 12.64
C SER A 91 -45.12 -13.95 12.90
N VAL A 92 -44.29 -12.95 12.64
CA VAL A 92 -42.83 -13.01 12.78
C VAL A 92 -42.45 -11.95 13.79
N SER A 93 -41.79 -12.35 14.87
CA SER A 93 -41.25 -11.41 15.84
C SER A 93 -39.76 -11.68 16.04
N PHE A 94 -38.99 -10.61 16.24
CA PHE A 94 -37.58 -10.71 16.58
C PHE A 94 -37.42 -10.42 18.07
N ASN A 95 -36.84 -11.35 18.80
CA ASN A 95 -36.46 -11.16 20.20
C ASN A 95 -35.02 -10.65 20.24
N GLU A 96 -34.85 -9.36 20.54
CA GLU A 96 -33.54 -8.68 20.60
C GLU A 96 -32.62 -9.24 21.70
N GLU A 97 -33.18 -9.64 22.85
CA GLU A 97 -32.39 -10.10 24.00
C GLU A 97 -31.64 -11.40 23.67
N ASN A 98 -32.32 -12.32 22.99
CA ASN A 98 -31.77 -13.64 22.64
C ASN A 98 -31.27 -13.71 21.20
N GLN A 99 -31.47 -12.65 20.42
CA GLN A 99 -31.27 -12.62 18.97
C GLN A 99 -31.96 -13.82 18.33
N THR A 100 -33.25 -14.01 18.54
CA THR A 100 -34.00 -15.13 17.96
C THR A 100 -35.18 -14.62 17.17
N LEU A 101 -35.38 -15.19 15.99
CA LEU A 101 -36.54 -14.96 15.14
C LEU A 101 -37.59 -16.00 15.52
N GLN A 102 -38.71 -15.54 16.05
CA GLN A 102 -39.83 -16.37 16.44
C GLN A 102 -40.86 -16.35 15.31
N LEU A 103 -41.11 -17.53 14.74
CA LEU A 103 -42.16 -17.76 13.76
C LEU A 103 -43.36 -18.34 14.49
N ARG A 104 -44.53 -17.72 14.33
CA ARG A 104 -45.78 -18.16 14.95
C ARG A 104 -46.85 -18.29 13.88
N CYS A 105 -47.49 -19.45 13.79
CA CYS A 105 -48.55 -19.73 12.81
C CYS A 105 -49.84 -20.15 13.53
N LEU A 106 -50.95 -19.55 13.10
CA LEU A 106 -52.29 -19.82 13.60
C LEU A 106 -53.04 -20.73 12.61
N SER A 107 -53.25 -22.00 12.96
CA SER A 107 -54.04 -22.94 12.14
C SER A 107 -55.08 -23.69 12.96
N GLN A 108 -56.08 -24.23 12.26
CA GLN A 108 -57.06 -25.17 12.83
C GLN A 108 -56.47 -26.58 12.99
N ASP A 109 -55.47 -26.91 12.15
CA ASP A 109 -54.73 -28.18 12.21
C ASP A 109 -53.31 -27.92 12.73
N ALA A 110 -53.00 -28.43 13.92
CA ALA A 110 -51.66 -28.30 14.51
C ALA A 110 -50.57 -28.98 13.66
N GLY A 111 -50.90 -30.09 12.97
CA GLY A 111 -49.94 -30.75 12.09
C GLY A 111 -49.63 -29.91 10.85
N GLU A 112 -50.62 -29.15 10.36
CA GLU A 112 -50.43 -28.20 9.25
C GLU A 112 -49.60 -26.99 9.69
N ALA A 113 -49.88 -26.40 10.85
CA ALA A 113 -49.07 -25.30 11.39
C ALA A 113 -47.61 -25.71 11.64
N GLU A 114 -47.38 -26.90 12.20
CA GLU A 114 -46.03 -27.44 12.40
C GLU A 114 -45.28 -27.59 11.07
N SER A 115 -45.93 -28.20 10.08
CA SER A 115 -45.34 -28.42 8.76
C SER A 115 -44.99 -27.10 8.07
N ILE A 116 -45.89 -26.10 8.12
CA ILE A 116 -45.67 -24.76 7.57
C ILE A 116 -44.50 -24.06 8.27
N LEU A 117 -44.45 -24.09 9.60
CA LEU A 117 -43.40 -23.41 10.36
C LEU A 117 -42.02 -24.05 10.18
N ASN A 118 -41.94 -25.39 10.17
CA ASN A 118 -40.68 -26.09 9.91
C ASN A 118 -40.20 -25.82 8.47
N ALA A 119 -41.08 -25.85 7.47
CA ALA A 119 -40.73 -25.52 6.10
C ALA A 119 -40.24 -24.06 5.93
N LEU A 120 -40.88 -23.11 6.62
CA LEU A 120 -40.45 -21.71 6.64
C LEU A 120 -39.11 -21.53 7.36
N ALA A 121 -38.88 -22.22 8.48
CA ALA A 121 -37.62 -22.18 9.19
C ALA A 121 -36.48 -22.76 8.35
N ASP A 122 -36.70 -23.90 7.69
CA ASP A 122 -35.74 -24.51 6.76
C ASP A 122 -35.46 -23.60 5.56
N GLY A 123 -36.51 -23.02 4.95
CA GLY A 123 -36.39 -22.06 3.86
C GLY A 123 -35.60 -20.80 4.27
N TYR A 124 -35.79 -20.32 5.50
CA TYR A 124 -35.03 -19.18 6.02
C TYR A 124 -33.56 -19.53 6.23
N VAL A 125 -33.26 -20.70 6.81
CA VAL A 125 -31.89 -21.20 6.98
C VAL A 125 -31.20 -21.32 5.62
N GLU A 126 -31.85 -21.93 4.63
CA GLU A 126 -31.29 -22.11 3.29
C GLU A 126 -31.12 -20.78 2.54
N ASN A 127 -32.12 -19.88 2.57
CA ASN A 127 -31.97 -18.55 1.96
C ASN A 127 -30.87 -17.73 2.64
N SER A 128 -30.75 -17.80 3.97
CA SER A 128 -29.65 -17.13 4.70
C SER A 128 -28.28 -17.69 4.28
N ARG A 129 -28.19 -18.99 4.01
CA ARG A 129 -27.00 -19.64 3.47
C ARG A 129 -26.70 -19.16 2.05
N GLN A 130 -27.70 -19.10 1.18
CA GLN A 130 -27.57 -18.65 -0.20
C GLN A 130 -27.18 -17.16 -0.29
N LEU A 131 -27.82 -16.29 0.48
CA LEU A 131 -27.47 -14.86 0.57
C LEU A 131 -26.05 -14.64 1.11
N LYS A 132 -25.66 -15.36 2.16
CA LYS A 132 -24.27 -15.33 2.64
C LYS A 132 -23.29 -15.86 1.60
N SER A 133 -23.66 -16.87 0.83
CA SER A 133 -22.84 -17.43 -0.25
C SER A 133 -22.70 -16.46 -1.42
N SER A 134 -23.78 -15.85 -1.88
CA SER A 134 -23.78 -14.93 -3.01
C SER A 134 -23.00 -13.64 -2.74
N VAL A 135 -22.94 -13.19 -1.48
CA VAL A 135 -22.09 -12.06 -1.06
C VAL A 135 -20.65 -12.49 -0.80
N ALA A 136 -20.42 -13.66 -0.21
CA ALA A 136 -19.08 -14.13 0.14
C ALA A 136 -18.28 -14.59 -1.08
N LEU A 137 -18.90 -15.26 -2.06
CA LEU A 137 -18.21 -15.83 -3.23
C LEU A 137 -17.49 -14.77 -4.08
N PRO A 138 -18.12 -13.66 -4.50
CA PRO A 138 -17.43 -12.60 -5.24
C PRO A 138 -16.29 -11.99 -4.43
N ARG A 139 -16.48 -11.80 -3.13
CA ARG A 139 -15.45 -11.26 -2.23
C ARG A 139 -14.27 -12.23 -2.07
N ILE A 140 -14.53 -13.53 -1.96
CA ILE A 140 -13.49 -14.56 -1.93
C ILE A 140 -12.73 -14.58 -3.24
N GLU A 141 -13.41 -14.47 -4.38
CA GLU A 141 -12.76 -14.45 -5.69
C GLU A 141 -11.87 -13.21 -5.85
N GLN A 142 -12.38 -12.03 -5.50
CA GLN A 142 -11.57 -10.80 -5.45
C GLN A 142 -10.36 -10.93 -4.51
N LEU A 143 -10.50 -11.59 -3.36
CA LEU A 143 -9.38 -11.83 -2.46
C LEU A 143 -8.37 -12.84 -3.04
N LYS A 144 -8.79 -13.81 -3.85
CA LYS A 144 -7.87 -14.72 -4.57
C LYS A 144 -7.11 -13.99 -5.67
N GLU A 145 -7.78 -13.15 -6.45
CA GLU A 145 -7.12 -12.30 -7.46
C GLU A 145 -6.05 -11.42 -6.80
N ASN A 146 -6.42 -10.71 -5.73
CA ASN A 146 -5.47 -9.92 -4.93
C ASN A 146 -4.32 -10.77 -4.35
N ASN A 147 -4.58 -12.03 -3.98
CA ASN A 147 -3.55 -12.96 -3.49
C ASN A 147 -2.57 -13.31 -4.61
N GLN A 148 -3.07 -13.62 -5.81
CA GLN A 148 -2.25 -13.91 -6.99
C GLN A 148 -1.40 -12.70 -7.37
N GLU A 149 -1.97 -11.49 -7.39
CA GLU A 149 -1.21 -10.26 -7.62
C GLU A 149 -0.12 -10.05 -6.57
N ALA A 150 -0.43 -10.25 -5.28
CA ALA A 150 0.55 -10.14 -4.20
C ALA A 150 1.66 -11.20 -4.32
N GLN A 151 1.36 -12.41 -4.79
CA GLN A 151 2.36 -13.45 -5.09
C GLN A 151 3.28 -13.03 -6.23
N GLN A 152 2.73 -12.45 -7.31
CA GLN A 152 3.53 -11.94 -8.42
C GLN A 152 4.44 -10.80 -7.98
N GLN A 153 3.93 -9.86 -7.19
CA GLN A 153 4.73 -8.77 -6.60
C GLN A 153 5.87 -9.30 -5.73
N LEU A 154 5.58 -10.32 -4.91
CA LEU A 154 6.58 -10.98 -4.07
C LEU A 154 7.67 -11.67 -4.90
N GLN A 155 7.30 -12.41 -5.95
CA GLN A 155 8.26 -13.06 -6.83
C GLN A 155 9.12 -12.03 -7.57
N ALA A 156 8.51 -10.96 -8.10
CA ALA A 156 9.22 -9.86 -8.72
C ALA A 156 10.23 -9.21 -7.76
N GLY A 157 9.81 -8.92 -6.52
CA GLY A 157 10.69 -8.39 -5.47
C GLY A 157 11.89 -9.32 -5.18
N LYS A 158 11.64 -10.62 -5.05
CA LYS A 158 12.71 -11.63 -4.87
C LYS A 158 13.68 -11.69 -6.05
N THR A 159 13.19 -11.60 -7.28
CA THR A 159 14.06 -11.55 -8.47
C THR A 159 14.88 -10.27 -8.53
N THR A 160 14.31 -9.12 -8.17
CA THR A 160 15.02 -7.84 -8.09
C THR A 160 16.12 -7.87 -7.04
N ILE A 161 15.83 -8.41 -5.85
CA ILE A 161 16.84 -8.59 -4.79
C ILE A 161 17.99 -9.48 -5.29
N ALA A 162 17.68 -10.59 -5.95
CA ALA A 162 18.71 -11.49 -6.51
C ALA A 162 19.56 -10.78 -7.57
N ALA A 163 18.94 -10.01 -8.47
CA ALA A 163 19.65 -9.25 -9.49
C ALA A 163 20.58 -8.18 -8.88
N ILE A 164 20.13 -7.44 -7.87
CA ILE A 164 20.96 -6.45 -7.17
C ILE A 164 22.13 -7.13 -6.44
N LYS A 165 21.88 -8.27 -5.79
CA LYS A 165 22.96 -9.05 -5.15
C LYS A 165 24.00 -9.53 -6.16
N ASN A 166 23.56 -10.05 -7.31
CA ASN A 166 24.49 -10.45 -8.38
C ASN A 166 25.31 -9.24 -8.88
N GLN A 167 24.70 -8.06 -9.03
CA GLN A 167 25.43 -6.83 -9.38
C GLN A 167 26.46 -6.45 -8.31
N MET A 168 26.11 -6.57 -7.02
CA MET A 168 27.06 -6.32 -5.92
C MET A 168 28.21 -7.33 -5.90
N ASP A 169 27.92 -8.60 -6.19
CA ASP A 169 28.92 -9.67 -6.26
C ASP A 169 29.86 -9.49 -7.47
N GLU A 170 29.32 -9.09 -8.63
CA GLU A 170 30.09 -8.71 -9.82
C GLU A 170 31.00 -7.50 -9.56
N GLU A 171 30.54 -6.54 -8.76
CA GLU A 171 31.34 -5.39 -8.35
C GLU A 171 32.39 -5.73 -7.27
N SER A 172 32.39 -6.96 -6.75
CA SER A 172 33.46 -7.54 -5.93
C SER A 172 33.83 -6.72 -4.67
N LEU A 173 32.87 -6.01 -4.10
CA LEU A 173 33.04 -5.29 -2.84
C LEU A 173 32.38 -6.09 -1.72
N SER A 174 33.05 -7.15 -1.26
CA SER A 174 32.78 -7.65 0.09
C SER A 174 32.98 -6.53 1.10
N GLU A 175 32.38 -6.63 2.29
CA GLU A 175 32.57 -5.66 3.38
C GLU A 175 34.07 -5.42 3.70
N THR A 176 34.88 -6.48 3.57
CA THR A 176 36.35 -6.40 3.65
C THR A 176 36.99 -5.60 2.51
N ALA A 177 36.48 -5.73 1.28
CA ALA A 177 36.94 -4.96 0.13
C ALA A 177 36.49 -3.49 0.20
N GLN A 178 35.34 -3.18 0.80
CA GLN A 178 34.92 -1.80 1.07
C GLN A 178 35.87 -1.12 2.06
N MET A 179 36.22 -1.79 3.17
CA MET A 179 37.22 -1.28 4.11
C MET A 179 38.58 -1.09 3.44
N ALA A 180 39.02 -2.05 2.61
CA ALA A 180 40.26 -1.93 1.86
C ALA A 180 40.23 -0.78 0.83
N SER A 181 39.06 -0.48 0.25
CA SER A 181 38.88 0.65 -0.68
C SER A 181 38.92 1.98 0.06
N MET A 182 38.29 2.08 1.24
CA MET A 182 38.41 3.27 2.09
C MET A 182 39.86 3.52 2.52
N GLU A 183 40.60 2.47 2.87
CA GLU A 183 42.01 2.60 3.24
C GLU A 183 42.88 3.01 2.04
N ARG A 184 42.58 2.48 0.84
CA ARG A 184 43.19 2.95 -0.42
C ARG A 184 42.91 4.43 -0.69
N ILE A 185 41.68 4.90 -0.51
CA ILE A 185 41.33 6.31 -0.69
C ILE A 185 42.11 7.20 0.28
N LYS A 186 42.25 6.81 1.54
CA LYS A 186 43.10 7.54 2.50
C LYS A 186 44.55 7.56 2.05
N SER A 187 45.08 6.41 1.62
CA SER A 187 46.45 6.32 1.09
C SER A 187 46.65 7.21 -0.12
N PHE A 188 45.76 7.17 -1.11
CA PHE A 188 45.81 8.04 -2.29
C PHE A 188 45.70 9.51 -1.91
N SER A 189 44.84 9.89 -0.97
CA SER A 189 44.75 11.28 -0.52
C SER A 189 46.06 11.80 0.07
N ALA A 190 46.78 10.97 0.83
CA ALA A 190 48.10 11.32 1.36
C ALA A 190 49.15 11.41 0.24
N GLN A 191 49.15 10.47 -0.70
CA GLN A 191 50.05 10.46 -1.86
C GLN A 191 49.80 11.64 -2.80
N ILE A 192 48.56 12.09 -2.99
CA ILE A 192 48.21 13.28 -3.78
C ILE A 192 48.76 14.53 -3.10
N VAL A 193 48.63 14.65 -1.77
CA VAL A 193 49.19 15.79 -1.03
C VAL A 193 50.72 15.84 -1.18
N GLU A 194 51.38 14.69 -1.08
CA GLU A 194 52.83 14.59 -1.30
C GLU A 194 53.21 14.91 -2.76
N ALA A 195 52.52 14.33 -3.75
CA ALA A 195 52.76 14.59 -5.17
C ALA A 195 52.53 16.07 -5.54
N LYS A 196 51.53 16.71 -4.94
CA LYS A 196 51.24 18.14 -5.11
C LYS A 196 52.33 19.02 -4.50
N ALA A 197 52.86 18.64 -3.33
CA ALA A 197 54.00 19.31 -2.73
C ALA A 197 55.24 19.19 -3.64
N ASP A 198 55.52 18.00 -4.15
CA ASP A 198 56.59 17.74 -5.12
C ASP A 198 56.42 18.57 -6.41
N ARG A 199 55.21 18.65 -6.95
CA ARG A 199 54.91 19.44 -8.15
C ARG A 199 55.14 20.92 -7.89
N LEU A 200 54.65 21.46 -6.77
CA LEU A 200 54.86 22.86 -6.40
C LEU A 200 56.34 23.19 -6.18
N ASP A 201 57.09 22.28 -5.57
CA ASP A 201 58.54 22.43 -5.42
C ASP A 201 59.25 22.44 -6.78
N ALA A 202 58.88 21.54 -7.70
CA ALA A 202 59.40 21.54 -9.07
C ALA A 202 59.03 22.81 -9.87
N GLU A 203 57.80 23.31 -9.68
CA GLU A 203 57.30 24.53 -10.30
C GLU A 203 58.06 25.77 -9.82
N ASN A 204 58.28 25.88 -8.50
CA ASN A 204 59.08 26.95 -7.91
C ASN A 204 60.52 26.92 -8.44
N ARG A 205 61.17 25.74 -8.47
CA ARG A 205 62.52 25.57 -9.00
C ARG A 205 62.62 25.97 -10.47
N TYR A 206 61.64 25.60 -11.29
CA TYR A 206 61.57 26.01 -12.69
C TYR A 206 61.46 27.54 -12.83
N HIS A 207 60.56 28.17 -12.05
CA HIS A 207 60.36 29.62 -12.11
C HIS A 207 61.56 30.42 -11.60
N GLU A 208 62.15 30.01 -10.48
CA GLU A 208 63.37 30.63 -9.93
C GLU A 208 64.52 30.55 -10.94
N ALA A 209 64.78 29.36 -11.49
CA ALA A 209 65.82 29.18 -12.51
C ALA A 209 65.54 30.01 -13.77
N SER A 210 64.28 30.08 -14.24
CA SER A 210 63.90 30.91 -15.38
C SER A 210 64.19 32.38 -15.12
N GLN A 211 63.80 32.90 -13.96
CA GLN A 211 63.99 34.30 -13.59
C GLN A 211 65.48 34.66 -13.42
N GLU A 212 66.25 33.80 -12.77
CA GLU A 212 67.69 34.00 -12.59
C GLU A 212 68.45 33.98 -13.92
N LEU A 213 68.06 33.10 -14.85
CA LEU A 213 68.66 33.06 -16.19
C LEU A 213 68.27 34.29 -17.04
N GLU A 214 67.03 34.78 -16.92
CA GLU A 214 66.58 36.01 -17.59
C GLU A 214 67.34 37.25 -17.10
N THR A 215 67.67 37.31 -15.81
CA THR A 215 68.50 38.38 -15.23
C THR A 215 69.98 38.30 -15.61
N GLY A 216 70.39 37.28 -16.37
CA GLY A 216 71.73 37.12 -16.90
C GLY A 216 72.67 36.31 -16.01
N SER A 217 72.15 35.61 -14.99
CA SER A 217 72.97 34.74 -14.15
C SER A 217 73.65 33.63 -14.97
N ALA A 218 74.82 33.19 -14.50
CA ALA A 218 75.56 32.10 -15.13
C ALA A 218 74.85 30.76 -14.87
N VAL A 219 74.72 29.93 -15.91
CA VAL A 219 74.00 28.64 -15.84
C VAL A 219 74.55 27.74 -14.73
N ASN A 220 75.87 27.70 -14.56
CA ASN A 220 76.53 26.88 -13.55
C ASN A 220 76.17 27.31 -12.11
N LEU A 221 75.88 28.60 -11.89
CA LEU A 221 75.53 29.12 -10.58
C LEU A 221 74.07 28.75 -10.23
N VAL A 222 73.16 28.91 -11.19
CA VAL A 222 71.75 28.48 -11.07
C VAL A 222 71.67 26.97 -10.85
N ALA A 223 72.40 26.18 -11.64
CA ALA A 223 72.45 24.72 -11.50
C ALA A 223 73.00 24.27 -10.13
N ALA A 224 73.96 25.00 -9.54
CA ALA A 224 74.50 24.69 -8.23
C ALA A 224 73.53 25.02 -7.08
N GLN A 225 72.64 26.00 -7.28
CA GLN A 225 71.64 26.45 -6.32
C GLN A 225 70.39 25.56 -6.28
N LEU A 226 70.16 24.74 -7.30
CA LEU A 226 69.11 23.72 -7.27
C LEU A 226 69.29 22.81 -6.04
N SER A 227 68.20 22.67 -5.27
CA SER A 227 68.14 21.82 -4.08
C SER A 227 68.46 20.35 -4.41
N THR A 228 68.96 19.62 -3.41
CA THR A 228 69.33 18.20 -3.54
C THR A 228 68.12 17.33 -3.95
N GLY A 229 68.26 16.54 -5.01
CA GLY A 229 67.22 15.64 -5.50
C GLY A 229 67.50 15.14 -6.93
N SER A 230 66.58 14.33 -7.48
CA SER A 230 66.71 13.74 -8.82
C SER A 230 66.91 14.79 -9.93
N ALA A 231 66.28 15.96 -9.82
CA ALA A 231 66.45 17.05 -10.78
C ALA A 231 67.88 17.60 -10.78
N LYS A 232 68.54 17.69 -9.62
CA LYS A 232 69.94 18.11 -9.54
C LYS A 232 70.86 17.07 -10.17
N GLU A 233 70.60 15.79 -9.95
CA GLU A 233 71.34 14.69 -10.58
C GLU A 233 71.19 14.72 -12.10
N ILE A 234 69.96 14.93 -12.60
CA ILE A 234 69.69 15.07 -14.04
C ILE A 234 70.39 16.31 -14.60
N VAL A 235 70.24 17.47 -13.97
CA VAL A 235 70.88 18.72 -14.42
C VAL A 235 72.41 18.58 -14.41
N GLN A 236 72.98 17.98 -13.37
CA GLN A 236 74.42 17.76 -13.25
C GLN A 236 74.94 16.74 -14.27
N ALA A 237 74.18 15.67 -14.55
CA ALA A 237 74.48 14.72 -15.62
C ALA A 237 74.45 15.41 -16.99
N VAL A 238 73.48 16.30 -17.23
CA VAL A 238 73.39 17.00 -18.51
C VAL A 238 74.45 18.09 -18.65
N MET A 239 74.79 18.81 -17.58
CA MET A 239 75.88 19.80 -17.58
C MET A 239 77.24 19.11 -17.79
N SER A 240 77.51 18.00 -17.10
CA SER A 240 78.73 17.22 -17.30
C SER A 240 78.83 16.64 -18.72
N HIS A 241 77.71 16.18 -19.30
CA HIS A 241 77.66 15.78 -20.70
C HIS A 241 78.02 16.96 -21.64
N ALA A 242 77.47 18.16 -21.40
CA ALA A 242 77.80 19.34 -22.20
C ALA A 242 79.28 19.72 -22.10
N ASP A 243 79.88 19.63 -20.90
CA ASP A 243 81.30 19.92 -20.70
C ASP A 243 82.21 18.88 -21.40
N LEU A 244 81.84 17.59 -21.38
CA LEU A 244 82.57 16.54 -22.11
C LEU A 244 82.51 16.73 -23.64
N VAL A 245 81.36 17.17 -24.15
CA VAL A 245 81.19 17.48 -25.58
C VAL A 245 82.08 18.66 -25.99
N ASP A 246 82.14 19.71 -25.16
CA ASP A 246 83.02 20.86 -25.39
C ASP A 246 84.51 20.46 -25.37
N GLU A 247 84.92 19.63 -24.41
CA GLU A 247 86.30 19.14 -24.33
C GLU A 247 86.67 18.29 -25.56
N LEU A 248 85.77 17.39 -25.98
CA LEU A 248 85.96 16.59 -27.19
C LEU A 248 86.14 17.48 -28.43
N GLN A 249 85.39 18.57 -28.51
CA GLN A 249 85.49 19.49 -29.62
C GLN A 249 86.80 20.29 -29.61
N GLN A 250 87.24 20.76 -28.44
CA GLN A 250 88.54 21.39 -28.28
C GLN A 250 89.67 20.45 -28.71
N LEU A 251 89.60 19.17 -28.33
CA LEU A 251 90.56 18.16 -28.79
C LEU A 251 90.52 17.96 -30.31
N ARG A 252 89.35 18.00 -30.95
CA ARG A 252 89.22 17.92 -32.42
C ARG A 252 89.82 19.15 -33.11
N GLN A 253 89.66 20.34 -32.56
CA GLN A 253 90.30 21.56 -33.07
C GLN A 253 91.82 21.46 -32.93
N THR A 254 92.30 21.06 -31.76
CA THR A 254 93.72 20.86 -31.47
C THR A 254 94.32 19.80 -32.40
N GLU A 255 93.61 18.69 -32.66
CA GLU A 255 94.03 17.68 -33.63
C GLU A 255 94.22 18.26 -35.03
N ARG A 256 93.27 19.09 -35.50
CA ARG A 256 93.36 19.74 -36.82
C ARG A 256 94.59 20.66 -36.90
N GLU A 257 94.85 21.46 -35.87
CA GLU A 257 96.01 22.34 -35.82
C GLU A 257 97.32 21.54 -35.82
N TYR A 258 97.42 20.51 -34.98
CA TYR A 258 98.64 19.72 -34.82
C TYR A 258 98.90 18.79 -36.01
N SER A 259 97.86 18.32 -36.69
CA SER A 259 97.97 17.49 -37.89
C SER A 259 98.70 18.19 -39.05
N GLN A 260 98.74 19.53 -39.04
CA GLN A 260 99.49 20.31 -40.03
C GLN A 260 101.01 20.21 -39.82
N TYR A 261 101.45 19.96 -38.58
CA TYR A 261 102.87 19.96 -38.18
C TYR A 261 103.40 18.55 -37.89
N TYR A 262 102.52 17.65 -37.43
CA TYR A 262 102.88 16.33 -36.94
C TYR A 262 102.12 15.24 -37.73
N GLY A 263 102.83 14.20 -38.15
CA GLY A 263 102.21 13.03 -38.78
C GLY A 263 101.36 12.22 -37.80
N ALA A 264 100.42 11.42 -38.33
CA ALA A 264 99.45 10.65 -37.53
C ALA A 264 100.07 9.73 -36.46
N ARG A 265 101.32 9.27 -36.64
CA ARG A 265 102.04 8.41 -35.68
C ARG A 265 102.85 9.18 -34.63
N HIS A 266 102.79 10.51 -34.63
CA HIS A 266 103.52 11.31 -33.66
C HIS A 266 102.94 11.12 -32.25
N PRO A 267 103.76 11.03 -31.18
CA PRO A 267 103.26 10.77 -29.81
C PRO A 267 102.14 11.71 -29.36
N ARG A 268 102.22 13.01 -29.70
CA ARG A 268 101.15 13.98 -29.38
C ARG A 268 99.82 13.69 -30.10
N MET A 269 99.86 13.23 -31.35
CA MET A 269 98.64 12.89 -32.09
C MET A 269 97.97 11.65 -31.50
N ILE A 270 98.78 10.64 -31.13
CA ILE A 270 98.29 9.44 -30.45
C ILE A 270 97.64 9.79 -29.11
N GLU A 271 98.24 10.69 -28.33
CA GLU A 271 97.67 11.17 -27.07
C GLU A 271 96.30 11.84 -27.28
N ILE A 272 96.20 12.76 -28.24
CA ILE A 272 94.93 13.45 -28.56
C ILE A 272 93.86 12.44 -28.97
N GLN A 273 94.18 11.50 -29.86
CA GLN A 273 93.24 10.47 -30.31
C GLN A 273 92.80 9.53 -29.19
N SER A 274 93.71 9.18 -28.28
CA SER A 274 93.37 8.37 -27.11
C SER A 274 92.41 9.10 -26.17
N LYS A 275 92.61 10.40 -25.93
CA LYS A 275 91.71 11.23 -25.12
C LYS A 275 90.34 11.40 -25.77
N GLN A 276 90.29 11.59 -27.09
CA GLN A 276 89.02 11.64 -27.82
C GLN A 276 88.24 10.32 -27.67
N ALA A 277 88.91 9.17 -27.77
CA ALA A 277 88.26 7.86 -27.60
C ALA A 277 87.77 7.63 -26.16
N GLU A 278 88.49 8.13 -25.15
CA GLU A 278 88.09 8.09 -23.75
C GLU A 278 86.85 8.97 -23.49
N LEU A 279 86.85 10.22 -23.96
CA LEU A 279 85.70 11.12 -23.82
C LEU A 279 84.46 10.59 -24.53
N LEU A 280 84.61 9.99 -25.72
CA LEU A 280 83.49 9.37 -26.43
C LEU A 280 82.85 8.25 -25.62
N ARG A 281 83.64 7.42 -24.93
CA ARG A 281 83.09 6.39 -24.02
C ARG A 281 82.36 7.00 -22.84
N GLN A 282 82.91 8.04 -22.22
CA GLN A 282 82.25 8.73 -21.10
C GLN A 282 80.93 9.39 -21.52
N ILE A 283 80.88 9.95 -22.73
CA ILE A 283 79.65 10.50 -23.33
C ILE A 283 78.62 9.39 -23.55
N ASP A 284 79.03 8.25 -24.12
CA ASP A 284 78.14 7.11 -24.35
C ASP A 284 77.57 6.57 -23.02
N ASP A 285 78.41 6.38 -22.00
CA ASP A 285 78.01 5.90 -20.66
C ASP A 285 76.98 6.83 -19.99
N LEU A 286 77.19 8.15 -20.08
CA LEU A 286 76.25 9.14 -19.56
C LEU A 286 74.93 9.18 -20.35
N SER A 287 74.99 8.95 -21.66
CA SER A 287 73.81 8.91 -22.53
C SER A 287 72.91 7.70 -22.28
N GLU A 288 73.49 6.55 -21.91
CA GLU A 288 72.72 5.35 -21.51
C GLU A 288 72.08 5.51 -20.14
N THR A 289 72.77 6.20 -19.23
CA THR A 289 72.27 6.45 -17.86
C THR A 289 71.11 7.47 -17.85
N GLY A 290 71.08 8.39 -18.80
CA GLY A 290 70.02 9.38 -18.96
C GLY A 290 69.19 9.15 -20.22
N SER A 291 68.12 8.37 -20.13
CA SER A 291 67.15 8.17 -21.24
C SER A 291 66.52 9.48 -21.78
N GLY A 292 66.63 10.59 -21.03
CA GLY A 292 66.26 11.94 -21.50
C GLY A 292 67.35 12.70 -22.28
N ILE A 293 68.61 12.23 -22.28
CA ILE A 293 69.77 12.94 -22.84
C ILE A 293 69.94 12.65 -24.34
N GLN A 294 69.39 11.55 -24.85
CA GLN A 294 69.55 11.18 -26.27
C GLN A 294 69.03 12.24 -27.26
N GLN A 295 68.02 13.05 -26.88
CA GLN A 295 67.53 14.17 -27.71
C GLN A 295 68.44 15.41 -27.73
N ILE A 296 69.52 15.43 -26.93
CA ILE A 296 70.44 16.57 -26.78
C ILE A 296 71.69 16.42 -27.68
N SER A 297 71.98 15.20 -28.13
CA SER A 297 73.21 14.83 -28.86
C SER A 297 73.41 15.49 -30.25
N THR A 298 72.46 16.25 -30.76
CA THR A 298 72.52 16.87 -32.10
C THR A 298 73.14 18.28 -32.16
N ILE A 299 73.60 18.85 -31.04
CA ILE A 299 74.13 20.22 -31.02
C ILE A 299 75.67 20.19 -31.10
N ASP A 300 76.22 20.62 -32.24
CA ASP A 300 77.66 20.59 -32.54
C ASP A 300 78.50 21.63 -31.76
N GLN A 301 77.86 22.62 -31.11
CA GLN A 301 78.45 23.56 -30.13
C GLN A 301 77.36 24.10 -29.19
N PRO A 302 77.28 23.68 -27.92
CA PRO A 302 76.34 24.29 -26.99
C PRO A 302 76.81 25.70 -26.60
N ASP A 303 76.24 26.73 -27.22
CA ASP A 303 76.38 28.12 -26.73
C ASP A 303 75.84 28.22 -25.30
N GLN A 304 76.21 29.27 -24.56
CA GLN A 304 75.60 29.60 -23.26
C GLN A 304 74.06 29.62 -23.35
N ASN A 305 73.52 30.06 -24.49
CA ASN A 305 72.08 30.02 -24.75
C ASN A 305 71.53 28.59 -24.88
N ASP A 306 72.28 27.65 -25.45
CA ASP A 306 71.88 26.25 -25.56
C ASP A 306 71.91 25.57 -24.19
N ARG A 307 72.93 25.86 -23.36
CA ARG A 307 73.01 25.38 -21.97
C ARG A 307 71.85 25.90 -21.12
N ARG A 308 71.44 27.16 -21.31
CA ARG A 308 70.25 27.77 -20.68
C ARG A 308 68.97 27.04 -21.10
N ALA A 309 68.76 26.89 -22.41
CA ALA A 309 67.57 26.23 -22.96
C ALA A 309 67.46 24.78 -22.48
N LEU A 310 68.59 24.09 -22.39
CA LEU A 310 68.69 22.73 -21.89
C LEU A 310 68.36 22.62 -20.40
N LEU A 311 68.86 23.53 -19.55
CA LEU A 311 68.52 23.54 -18.13
C LEU A 311 67.01 23.73 -17.93
N LEU A 312 66.43 24.75 -18.56
CA LEU A 312 64.99 25.02 -18.48
C LEU A 312 64.16 23.85 -19.02
N ARG A 313 64.59 23.21 -20.11
CA ARG A 313 63.92 22.02 -20.65
C ARG A 313 63.95 20.86 -19.67
N THR A 314 65.07 20.59 -19.00
CA THR A 314 65.15 19.51 -18.01
C THR A 314 64.25 19.77 -16.79
N LEU A 315 64.22 21.00 -16.28
CA LEU A 315 63.32 21.39 -15.19
C LEU A 315 61.84 21.34 -15.61
N ALA A 316 61.52 21.75 -16.84
CA ALA A 316 60.17 21.62 -17.39
C ALA A 316 59.74 20.15 -17.54
N MET A 317 60.66 19.26 -17.89
CA MET A 317 60.40 17.81 -17.94
C MET A 317 60.14 17.23 -16.54
N ASP A 318 60.92 17.61 -15.51
CA ASP A 318 60.68 17.21 -14.12
C ASP A 318 59.31 17.69 -13.64
N LEU A 319 58.99 18.97 -13.85
CA LEU A 319 57.68 19.54 -13.52
C LEU A 319 56.54 18.76 -14.19
N ARG A 320 56.66 18.48 -15.50
CA ARG A 320 55.64 17.73 -16.24
C ARG A 320 55.49 16.29 -15.72
N GLN A 321 56.60 15.65 -15.34
CA GLN A 321 56.57 14.31 -14.75
C GLN A 321 55.86 14.32 -13.40
N LYS A 322 56.16 15.30 -12.53
CA LYS A 322 55.48 15.46 -11.23
C LYS A 322 54.00 15.75 -11.39
N GLN A 323 53.64 16.61 -12.35
CA GLN A 323 52.25 16.89 -12.70
C GLN A 323 51.52 15.64 -13.19
N THR A 324 52.11 14.88 -14.11
CA THR A 324 51.51 13.63 -14.61
C THR A 324 51.26 12.63 -13.48
N ARG A 325 52.19 12.54 -12.52
CA ARG A 325 52.02 11.69 -11.33
C ARG A 325 50.90 12.18 -10.41
N GLU A 326 50.75 13.49 -10.20
CA GLU A 326 49.61 14.05 -9.46
C GLU A 326 48.29 13.70 -10.16
N ASP A 327 48.21 13.91 -11.48
CA ASP A 327 47.03 13.61 -12.29
C ASP A 327 46.68 12.11 -12.25
N ASP A 328 47.66 11.22 -12.42
CA ASP A 328 47.47 9.76 -12.36
C ASP A 328 46.92 9.31 -10.98
N LEU A 329 47.43 9.90 -9.89
CA LEU A 329 46.97 9.62 -8.54
C LEU A 329 45.55 10.16 -8.30
N GLN A 330 45.25 11.34 -8.84
CA GLN A 330 43.93 11.94 -8.79
C GLN A 330 42.89 11.09 -9.52
N ASP A 331 43.20 10.63 -10.73
CA ASP A 331 42.36 9.72 -11.51
C ASP A 331 42.08 8.39 -10.76
N GLN A 332 43.10 7.83 -10.10
CA GLN A 332 42.95 6.62 -9.28
C GLN A 332 42.07 6.87 -8.05
N TRP A 333 42.23 8.02 -7.39
CA TRP A 333 41.40 8.41 -6.25
C TRP A 333 39.94 8.60 -6.66
N ASP A 334 39.68 9.28 -7.78
CA ASP A 334 38.33 9.50 -8.33
C ASP A 334 37.66 8.17 -8.72
N LEU A 335 38.42 7.25 -9.32
CA LEU A 335 37.92 5.92 -9.67
C LEU A 335 37.50 5.11 -8.43
N GLU A 336 38.31 5.12 -7.36
CA GLU A 336 37.97 4.42 -6.11
C GLU A 336 36.80 5.09 -5.39
N GLN A 337 36.71 6.43 -5.39
CA GLN A 337 35.54 7.16 -4.88
C GLN A 337 34.26 6.78 -5.62
N ALA A 338 34.29 6.80 -6.96
CA ALA A 338 33.15 6.42 -7.79
C ALA A 338 32.70 4.98 -7.52
N ARG A 339 33.65 4.07 -7.28
CA ARG A 339 33.37 2.68 -6.90
C ARG A 339 32.66 2.59 -5.55
N ILE A 340 33.10 3.34 -4.52
CA ILE A 340 32.42 3.35 -3.21
C ILE A 340 31.01 3.92 -3.32
N ILE A 341 30.83 5.04 -4.05
CA ILE A 341 29.52 5.66 -4.24
C ILE A 341 28.57 4.67 -4.90
N ARG A 342 28.98 4.02 -5.99
CA ARG A 342 28.15 3.03 -6.68
C ARG A 342 27.76 1.87 -5.78
N HIS A 343 28.70 1.37 -4.97
CA HIS A 343 28.39 0.31 -4.02
C HIS A 343 27.37 0.74 -2.96
N SER A 344 27.49 1.96 -2.43
CA SER A 344 26.51 2.52 -1.49
C SER A 344 25.12 2.68 -2.12
N GLU A 345 25.05 3.10 -3.39
CA GLU A 345 23.79 3.18 -4.12
C GLU A 345 23.15 1.79 -4.31
N LEU A 346 23.95 0.75 -4.55
CA LEU A 346 23.47 -0.63 -4.64
C LEU A 346 22.96 -1.14 -3.29
N GLN A 347 23.64 -0.81 -2.18
CA GLN A 347 23.17 -1.14 -0.82
C GLN A 347 21.83 -0.47 -0.51
N ASP A 348 21.66 0.81 -0.84
CA ASP A 348 20.41 1.54 -0.65
C ASP A 348 19.27 0.93 -1.49
N ARG A 349 19.56 0.59 -2.76
CA ARG A 349 18.60 -0.10 -3.64
C ARG A 349 18.22 -1.47 -3.09
N LEU A 350 19.18 -2.22 -2.56
CA LEU A 350 18.94 -3.52 -1.95
C LEU A 350 18.04 -3.39 -0.71
N GLN A 351 18.33 -2.44 0.18
CA GLN A 351 17.53 -2.20 1.38
C GLN A 351 16.10 -1.80 1.01
N LYS A 352 15.93 -0.91 0.03
CA LYS A 352 14.61 -0.52 -0.47
C LYS A 352 13.85 -1.71 -1.04
N ALA A 353 14.48 -2.52 -1.89
CA ALA A 353 13.87 -3.71 -2.48
C ALA A 353 13.47 -4.75 -1.41
N GLN A 354 14.27 -4.89 -0.34
CA GLN A 354 13.94 -5.74 0.81
C GLN A 354 12.70 -5.24 1.56
N LEU A 355 12.61 -3.95 1.84
CA LEU A 355 11.44 -3.34 2.50
C LEU A 355 10.17 -3.51 1.66
N GLU A 356 10.25 -3.28 0.34
CA GLU A 356 9.12 -3.48 -0.57
C GLU A 356 8.69 -4.95 -0.63
N THR A 357 9.65 -5.87 -0.67
CA THR A 357 9.38 -7.32 -0.65
C THR A 357 8.73 -7.74 0.67
N GLN A 358 9.20 -7.25 1.81
CA GLN A 358 8.60 -7.51 3.12
C GLN A 358 7.17 -6.95 3.22
N ALA A 359 6.92 -5.77 2.66
CA ALA A 359 5.58 -5.20 2.58
C ALA A 359 4.64 -6.08 1.74
N ALA A 360 5.12 -6.64 0.63
CA ALA A 360 4.38 -7.59 -0.20
C ALA A 360 4.08 -8.91 0.56
N GLU A 361 5.04 -9.44 1.32
CA GLU A 361 4.84 -10.61 2.18
C GLU A 361 3.75 -10.36 3.23
N ASN A 362 3.83 -9.24 3.95
CA ASN A 362 2.83 -8.85 4.95
C ASN A 362 1.43 -8.68 4.32
N LYS A 363 1.35 -8.10 3.12
CA LYS A 363 0.08 -7.95 2.38
C LYS A 363 -0.49 -9.33 2.01
N LEU A 364 0.35 -10.24 1.54
CA LEU A 364 -0.05 -11.61 1.20
C LEU A 364 -0.56 -12.38 2.41
N GLU A 365 0.11 -12.27 3.57
CA GLU A 365 -0.36 -12.88 4.82
C GLU A 365 -1.70 -12.29 5.28
N SER A 366 -1.86 -10.97 5.21
CA SER A 366 -3.12 -10.30 5.52
C SER A 366 -4.27 -10.78 4.62
N ILE A 367 -4.03 -10.96 3.32
CA ILE A 367 -5.02 -11.48 2.38
C ILE A 367 -5.37 -12.93 2.71
N LYS A 368 -4.37 -13.78 2.97
CA LYS A 368 -4.59 -15.18 3.39
C LYS A 368 -5.43 -15.26 4.67
N ALA A 369 -5.13 -14.41 5.65
CA ALA A 369 -5.91 -14.32 6.88
C ALA A 369 -7.37 -13.88 6.60
N LYS A 370 -7.58 -12.88 5.73
CA LYS A 370 -8.93 -12.45 5.29
C LYS A 370 -9.69 -13.54 4.55
N ILE A 371 -9.03 -14.32 3.70
CA ILE A 371 -9.65 -15.47 3.02
C ILE A 371 -10.06 -16.51 4.07
N ALA A 372 -9.17 -16.84 5.01
CA ALA A 372 -9.45 -17.80 6.07
C ALA A 372 -10.65 -17.36 6.92
N THR A 373 -10.69 -16.11 7.39
CA THR A 373 -11.81 -15.58 8.19
C THR A 373 -13.12 -15.48 7.41
N THR A 374 -13.07 -15.09 6.13
CA THR A 374 -14.27 -15.05 5.27
C THR A 374 -14.79 -16.47 4.98
N THR A 375 -13.89 -17.44 4.82
CA THR A 375 -14.25 -18.84 4.57
C THR A 375 -14.79 -19.53 5.82
N THR A 376 -14.22 -19.27 7.00
CA THR A 376 -14.74 -19.82 8.26
C THR A 376 -16.04 -19.14 8.68
N GLY A 377 -16.15 -17.81 8.51
CA GLY A 377 -17.38 -17.07 8.73
C GLY A 377 -18.51 -17.46 7.78
N HIS A 378 -18.19 -18.04 6.61
CA HIS A 378 -19.20 -18.62 5.72
C HIS A 378 -19.83 -19.92 6.25
N LYS A 379 -19.14 -20.68 7.11
CA LYS A 379 -19.66 -21.92 7.73
C LYS A 379 -20.62 -21.66 8.90
N ALA A 380 -20.77 -20.39 9.28
CA ALA A 380 -21.62 -19.93 10.37
C ALA A 380 -23.07 -19.71 9.86
N HIS A 381 -23.87 -20.78 9.92
CA HIS A 381 -25.27 -20.79 9.44
C HIS A 381 -26.27 -20.43 10.55
N ALA A 382 -27.45 -19.95 10.17
CA ALA A 382 -28.58 -19.87 11.10
C ALA A 382 -28.94 -21.29 11.56
N VAL A 383 -29.28 -21.45 12.83
CA VAL A 383 -29.60 -22.76 13.43
C VAL A 383 -31.01 -22.70 14.00
N ILE A 384 -31.81 -23.71 13.66
CA ILE A 384 -33.11 -23.94 14.28
C ILE A 384 -32.85 -24.42 15.71
N LEU A 385 -33.26 -23.64 16.71
CA LEU A 385 -32.99 -23.97 18.12
C LEU A 385 -33.84 -25.14 18.61
N ALA A 386 -35.08 -25.19 18.14
CA ALA A 386 -36.00 -26.30 18.32
C ALA A 386 -36.96 -26.33 17.12
N PRO A 387 -37.22 -27.50 16.51
CA PRO A 387 -38.26 -27.61 15.50
C PRO A 387 -39.63 -27.30 16.11
N ALA A 388 -40.59 -26.89 15.28
CA ALA A 388 -41.98 -26.81 15.72
C ALA A 388 -42.42 -28.19 16.20
N SER A 389 -43.08 -28.22 17.35
CA SER A 389 -43.79 -29.39 17.85
C SER A 389 -45.29 -29.13 17.80
N THR A 390 -46.08 -30.13 17.43
CA THR A 390 -47.55 -30.06 17.48
C THR A 390 -48.03 -29.41 18.77
N ALA A 391 -48.79 -28.32 18.65
CA ALA A 391 -49.41 -27.68 19.81
C ALA A 391 -50.33 -28.67 20.52
N THR A 392 -50.01 -29.01 21.77
CA THR A 392 -50.81 -29.93 22.59
C THR A 392 -51.99 -29.24 23.27
N GLU A 393 -51.97 -27.90 23.34
CA GLU A 393 -52.99 -27.12 24.01
C GLU A 393 -53.56 -26.05 23.04
N PRO A 394 -54.90 -25.95 22.91
CA PRO A 394 -55.52 -24.88 22.15
C PRO A 394 -55.25 -23.54 22.84
N VAL A 395 -54.86 -22.53 22.06
CA VAL A 395 -54.75 -21.18 22.60
C VAL A 395 -56.17 -20.68 22.81
N SER A 396 -56.61 -20.74 24.06
CA SER A 396 -57.91 -20.18 24.40
C SER A 396 -57.91 -18.70 23.99
N PRO A 397 -58.87 -18.23 23.17
CA PRO A 397 -59.00 -16.80 22.92
C PRO A 397 -59.08 -16.13 24.29
N SER A 398 -58.36 -15.02 24.48
CA SER A 398 -58.21 -14.38 25.80
C SER A 398 -59.59 -14.05 26.37
N PHE A 399 -60.14 -14.98 27.16
CA PHE A 399 -61.52 -14.95 27.61
C PHE A 399 -61.78 -13.65 28.37
N TRP A 400 -60.78 -13.26 29.18
CA TRP A 400 -60.76 -12.02 29.92
C TRP A 400 -60.74 -10.77 29.04
N GLY A 401 -60.02 -10.76 27.92
CA GLY A 401 -59.94 -9.61 27.02
C GLY A 401 -61.28 -9.32 26.33
N HIS A 402 -61.90 -10.36 25.77
CA HIS A 402 -63.22 -10.24 25.14
C HIS A 402 -64.33 -9.99 26.17
N LEU A 403 -64.24 -10.56 27.37
CA LEU A 403 -65.19 -10.30 28.45
C LEU A 403 -65.07 -8.86 28.96
N LEU A 404 -63.86 -8.31 29.09
CA LEU A 404 -63.64 -6.90 29.43
C LEU A 404 -64.22 -5.95 28.38
N TRP A 405 -63.94 -6.19 27.09
CA TRP A 405 -64.50 -5.40 26.00
C TRP A 405 -66.03 -5.51 25.92
N GLY A 406 -66.57 -6.72 26.12
CA GLY A 406 -68.01 -6.95 26.21
C GLY A 406 -68.66 -6.20 27.37
N CYS A 407 -68.03 -6.21 28.55
CA CYS A 407 -68.47 -5.45 29.72
C CYS A 407 -68.41 -3.94 29.48
N LEU A 408 -67.32 -3.43 28.89
CA LEU A 408 -67.19 -2.01 28.55
C LEU A 408 -68.25 -1.57 27.54
N ALA A 409 -68.49 -2.38 26.50
CA ALA A 409 -69.56 -2.12 25.54
C ALA A 409 -70.95 -2.13 26.20
N ALA A 410 -71.21 -3.07 27.11
CA ALA A 410 -72.47 -3.13 27.84
C ALA A 410 -72.68 -1.90 28.75
N VAL A 411 -71.63 -1.43 29.41
CA VAL A 411 -71.66 -0.18 30.20
C VAL A 411 -71.90 1.02 29.30
N ALA A 412 -71.21 1.12 28.16
CA ALA A 412 -71.40 2.21 27.20
C ALA A 412 -72.84 2.25 26.65
N VAL A 413 -73.41 1.10 26.28
CA VAL A 413 -74.82 0.98 25.87
C VAL A 413 -75.77 1.33 27.02
N GLY A 414 -75.45 0.93 28.26
CA GLY A 414 -76.18 1.32 29.46
C GLY A 414 -76.19 2.83 29.70
N LEU A 415 -75.05 3.49 29.51
CA LEU A 415 -74.93 4.95 29.63
C LEU A 415 -75.67 5.68 28.51
N LEU A 416 -75.53 5.22 27.26
CA LEU A 416 -76.25 5.79 26.10
C LEU A 416 -77.77 5.63 26.23
N SER A 417 -78.24 4.47 26.68
CA SER A 417 -79.68 4.25 26.91
C SER A 417 -80.22 5.11 28.05
N ARG A 418 -79.44 5.31 29.12
CA ARG A 418 -79.79 6.22 30.22
C ARG A 418 -79.78 7.68 29.78
N TRP A 419 -78.86 8.09 28.91
CA TRP A 419 -78.81 9.41 28.32
C TRP A 419 -80.02 9.67 27.42
N ALA A 420 -80.32 8.75 26.49
CA ALA A 420 -81.50 8.81 25.64
C ALA A 420 -82.82 8.84 26.44
N PHE A 421 -82.89 8.11 27.56
CA PHE A 421 -84.08 8.14 28.45
C PHE A 421 -84.20 9.44 29.25
N LYS A 422 -83.07 10.13 29.51
CA LYS A 422 -83.04 11.42 30.19
C LYS A 422 -83.50 12.53 29.24
N ASP A 423 -83.09 12.48 27.98
CA ASP A 423 -83.60 13.37 26.93
C ASP A 423 -85.09 13.14 26.65
N LEU A 424 -85.56 11.88 26.66
CA LEU A 424 -86.99 11.57 26.52
C LEU A 424 -87.85 12.11 27.70
N LYS A 425 -87.24 12.35 28.87
CA LYS A 425 -87.92 12.93 30.04
C LYS A 425 -87.86 14.46 30.11
N GLN A 426 -86.99 15.11 29.33
CA GLN A 426 -86.81 16.56 29.36
C GLN A 426 -87.42 17.28 28.14
N GLY A 427 -88.12 16.56 27.26
CA GLY A 427 -88.77 17.12 26.08
C GLY A 427 -90.25 17.52 26.24
N THR A 428 -90.57 18.53 27.05
CA THR A 428 -91.69 19.46 26.78
C THR A 428 -91.33 20.87 27.25
N ALA A 429 -90.44 21.55 26.54
CA ALA A 429 -90.52 23.00 26.36
C ALA A 429 -89.74 23.38 25.11
N SER A 430 -90.46 24.01 24.20
CA SER A 430 -90.05 24.57 22.92
C SER A 430 -88.93 25.61 23.03
N SER A 431 -88.02 25.62 22.06
CA SER A 431 -87.68 26.87 21.36
C SER A 431 -87.07 26.62 19.97
N THR A 432 -87.63 27.38 19.05
CA THR A 432 -87.30 27.73 17.67
C THR A 432 -85.91 28.36 17.49
N THR A 433 -85.17 27.91 16.45
CA THR A 433 -84.34 28.61 15.41
C THR A 433 -83.56 29.91 15.74
N PRO A 434 -82.45 30.31 15.05
CA PRO A 434 -82.00 29.92 13.69
C PRO A 434 -80.46 29.76 13.48
N LEU A 435 -80.12 29.34 12.25
CA LEU A 435 -78.93 29.64 11.43
C LEU A 435 -77.85 30.57 12.02
N SER A 436 -76.60 30.10 12.06
CA SER A 436 -75.45 30.88 11.59
C SER A 436 -74.25 29.99 11.24
N SER A 437 -73.65 30.39 10.12
CA SER A 437 -72.45 29.90 9.47
C SER A 437 -71.18 30.31 10.20
N SER A 438 -70.21 29.40 10.31
CA SER A 438 -68.79 29.74 10.24
C SER A 438 -67.97 28.48 9.98
N THR A 439 -67.44 28.43 8.76
CA THR A 439 -66.16 27.85 8.39
C THR A 439 -65.12 27.99 9.49
N GLU A 440 -64.54 26.87 9.94
CA GLU A 440 -63.19 26.86 10.45
C GLU A 440 -62.51 25.52 10.10
N THR A 441 -61.52 25.66 9.25
CA THR A 441 -60.59 24.66 8.74
C THR A 441 -59.76 24.08 9.87
N ALA A 442 -59.97 22.80 10.19
CA ALA A 442 -59.03 22.02 10.97
C ALA A 442 -57.92 21.53 10.05
N GLU A 443 -56.81 22.28 10.06
CA GLU A 443 -55.57 21.93 9.41
C GLU A 443 -55.11 20.53 9.85
N THR A 444 -54.94 19.69 8.83
CA THR A 444 -54.19 18.45 8.89
C THR A 444 -52.73 18.81 9.11
N SER A 445 -52.25 18.77 10.35
CA SER A 445 -50.82 18.78 10.67
C SER A 445 -50.21 17.43 10.30
N THR A 446 -50.00 17.21 9.00
CA THR A 446 -48.97 16.28 8.53
C THR A 446 -47.63 17.01 8.59
N GLN A 447 -46.94 16.91 9.73
CA GLN A 447 -45.49 17.02 9.68
C GLN A 447 -44.97 15.85 8.83
N PRO A 448 -44.20 16.09 7.75
CA PRO A 448 -43.47 15.01 7.12
C PRO A 448 -42.47 14.47 8.15
N PRO A 449 -42.29 13.13 8.27
CA PRO A 449 -41.26 12.60 9.12
C PRO A 449 -39.91 13.20 8.72
N LEU A 450 -39.05 13.40 9.72
CA LEU A 450 -37.67 13.91 9.65
C LEU A 450 -36.74 13.18 8.65
N TYR A 451 -37.27 12.25 7.86
CA TYR A 451 -36.59 11.50 6.82
C TYR A 451 -36.55 12.21 5.46
N ALA A 452 -37.53 13.07 5.13
CA ALA A 452 -37.56 13.75 3.82
C ALA A 452 -36.54 14.90 3.68
N ARG A 453 -36.12 15.54 4.79
CA ARG A 453 -35.07 16.59 4.78
C ARG A 453 -33.64 16.04 4.68
N ARG A 454 -33.42 14.77 5.03
CA ARG A 454 -32.08 14.13 4.93
C ARG A 454 -31.80 13.59 3.52
N LEU A 455 -32.83 13.12 2.81
CA LEU A 455 -32.69 12.65 1.43
C LEU A 455 -32.59 13.78 0.40
N MET A 456 -33.26 14.93 0.61
CA MET A 456 -33.06 16.10 -0.28
C MET A 456 -31.68 16.79 -0.12
N ARG A 457 -30.99 16.62 1.02
CA ARG A 457 -29.61 17.11 1.20
C ARG A 457 -28.56 16.21 0.54
N LEU A 458 -28.80 14.91 0.47
CA LEU A 458 -27.92 13.97 -0.22
C LEU A 458 -28.09 14.01 -1.75
N ALA A 459 -29.30 14.28 -2.25
CA ALA A 459 -29.52 14.49 -3.69
C ALA A 459 -28.89 15.80 -4.22
N LYS A 460 -28.71 16.82 -3.38
CA LYS A 460 -28.02 18.08 -3.76
C LYS A 460 -26.49 18.00 -3.69
N LEU A 461 -25.91 17.07 -2.94
CA LEU A 461 -24.46 16.86 -2.89
C LEU A 461 -23.97 15.98 -4.05
N ASN A 462 -24.80 15.08 -4.57
CA ASN A 462 -24.42 14.22 -5.70
C ASN A 462 -24.45 14.93 -7.06
N ARG A 463 -25.25 15.99 -7.23
CA ARG A 463 -25.28 16.80 -8.47
C ARG A 463 -24.10 17.75 -8.64
N ASN A 464 -23.34 18.03 -7.58
CA ASN A 464 -22.16 18.90 -7.66
C ASN A 464 -20.86 18.12 -7.92
N GLN A 465 -20.87 16.78 -7.87
CA GLN A 465 -19.70 15.96 -8.23
C GLN A 465 -19.65 15.59 -9.72
N GLU A 466 -20.78 15.66 -10.44
CA GLU A 466 -20.84 15.43 -11.90
C GLU A 466 -20.60 16.71 -12.73
N ALA A 467 -20.39 17.88 -12.09
CA ALA A 467 -20.16 19.15 -12.78
C ALA A 467 -18.67 19.59 -12.79
N THR A 468 -17.75 18.76 -12.28
CA THR A 468 -16.31 19.03 -12.24
C THR A 468 -15.46 17.85 -12.73
N SER A 469 -16.01 17.03 -13.63
CA SER A 469 -15.30 16.00 -14.39
C SER A 469 -15.41 16.28 -15.88
#